data_AF-K7M0A5-F1
#
_entry.id   AF-K7M0A5-F1
#
_cell.length_a   1.000
_cell.length_b   1.000
_cell.length_c   1.000
_cell.angle_alpha   90.00
_cell.angle_beta   90.00
_cell.angle_gamma   90.00
#
_symmetry.space_group_name_H-M   'P 1'
#
loop_
_entity.id
_entity.type
_entity.pdbx_description
1 polymer ?
#
loop_
_entity_poly.entity_id
_entity_poly.type
_entity_poly.pdbx_seq_one_letter_code
_entity_poly.pdbx_strand_id
1 'polypeptide(L)' 'MLFKEFNKFGVGIFIRGDQGTFVSVKTLLLDGIPEPGEAKAIGLLHALIWAQELVYKISYLSLTVR' A
#
# COMPACT_ATOMS: atom_id res chain seq x y z
N MET A 1 -1.94 9.81 -7.82
CA MET A 1 -1.20 10.85 -8.59
C MET A 1 -1.22 10.44 -10.05
N LEU A 2 -1.42 11.34 -11.02
CA LEU A 2 -1.40 10.97 -12.44
C LEU A 2 -0.13 11.53 -13.09
N PHE A 3 0.53 10.71 -13.90
CA PHE A 3 1.73 11.05 -14.67
C PHE A 3 1.43 10.83 -16.16
N LYS A 4 0.63 11.75 -16.72
CA LYS A 4 0.04 11.59 -18.07
C LYS A 4 1.10 11.41 -19.15
N GLU A 5 2.21 12.14 -19.06
CA GLU A 5 3.33 12.08 -20.01
C GLU A 5 3.96 10.69 -20.11
N PHE A 6 3.86 9.89 -19.04
CA PHE A 6 4.44 8.56 -18.95
C PHE A 6 3.37 7.45 -19.04
N ASN A 7 2.10 7.79 -19.27
CA ASN A 7 0.97 6.87 -19.18
C ASN A 7 1.00 6.03 -17.90
N LYS A 8 1.19 6.69 -16.74
CA LYS A 8 1.32 6.05 -15.43
C LYS A 8 0.46 6.74 -14.37
N PHE A 9 0.15 6.01 -13.31
CA PHE A 9 -0.46 6.56 -12.11
C PHE A 9 0.24 6.06 -10.84
N GLY A 10 0.25 6.92 -9.82
CA GLY A 10 0.84 6.66 -8.52
C GLY A 10 -0.22 6.33 -7.48
N VAL A 11 0.03 5.26 -6.73
CA VAL A 11 -0.71 4.87 -5.52
C VAL A 11 0.18 5.15 -4.31
N GLY A 12 -0.36 5.88 -3.33
CA GLY A 12 0.29 6.07 -2.03
C GLY A 12 -0.50 5.34 -0.94
N ILE A 13 0.19 4.56 -0.12
CA ILE A 13 -0.39 3.77 0.97
C ILE A 13 0.28 4.18 2.27
N PHE A 14 -0.52 4.47 3.29
CA PHE A 14 -0.05 4.87 4.61
C PHE A 14 -0.69 3.98 5.68
N ILE A 15 0.13 3.21 6.39
CA ILE A 15 -0.31 2.30 7.44
C ILE A 15 -0.02 2.92 8.79
N ARG A 16 -1.04 2.93 9.66
CA ARG A 16 -0.99 3.43 11.03
C ARG A 16 -1.26 2.29 12.00
N GLY A 17 -0.68 2.38 13.20
CA GLY A 17 -1.08 1.57 14.33
C GLY A 17 -2.48 1.93 14.79
N ASP A 18 -3.04 1.09 15.67
CA ASP A 18 -4.33 1.30 16.33
C ASP A 18 -4.40 2.64 17.09
N GLN A 19 -3.27 3.11 17.65
CA GLN A 19 -3.14 4.41 18.31
C GLN A 19 -2.84 5.57 17.35
N GLY A 20 -3.02 5.36 16.04
CA GLY A 20 -2.70 6.36 15.00
C GLY A 20 -1.20 6.59 14.78
N THR A 21 -0.33 5.82 15.45
CA THR A 21 1.12 5.89 15.30
C THR A 21 1.55 5.53 13.88
N PHE A 22 2.61 6.15 13.38
CA PHE A 22 3.17 5.79 12.09
C PHE A 22 3.76 4.38 12.12
N VAL A 23 3.38 3.53 11.16
CA VAL A 23 3.97 2.19 10.98
C VAL A 23 4.81 2.16 9.71
N SER A 24 4.21 2.50 8.57
CA SER A 24 4.93 2.48 7.30
C SER A 24 4.21 3.28 6.20
N VAL A 25 4.96 3.69 5.18
CA VAL A 25 4.44 4.28 3.95
C VAL A 25 5.03 3.58 2.74
N LYS A 26 4.23 3.37 1.69
CA LYS A 26 4.66 2.79 0.42
C LYS A 26 4.04 3.57 -0.73
N THR A 27 4.85 3.83 -1.75
CA THR A 27 4.38 4.40 -3.01
C THR A 27 4.63 3.40 -4.13
N LEU A 28 3.64 3.25 -5.00
CA LEU A 28 3.73 2.42 -6.19
C LEU A 28 3.49 3.30 -7.41
N LEU A 29 4.29 3.08 -8.45
CA LEU A 29 4.06 3.65 -9.77
C LEU A 29 3.60 2.52 -10.68
N LEU A 30 2.39 2.64 -11.21
CA LEU A 30 1.70 1.61 -11.99
C LEU A 30 1.44 2.15 -13.40
N ASP A 31 1.40 1.24 -14.37
CA ASP A 31 1.15 1.58 -15.77
C ASP A 31 -0.34 1.86 -16.01
N GLY A 32 -0.61 2.75 -16.96
CA GLY A 32 -1.94 3.17 -17.37
C GLY A 32 -2.43 4.45 -16.70
N ILE A 33 -3.63 4.87 -17.11
CA ILE A 33 -4.38 5.98 -16.54
C ILE A 33 -5.80 5.46 -16.29
N PRO A 34 -6.03 4.72 -15.19
CA PRO A 34 -7.35 4.20 -14.87
C PRO A 34 -8.33 5.33 -14.55
N GLU A 35 -9.61 5.04 -14.68
CA GLU A 35 -10.66 5.93 -14.19
C GLU A 35 -10.53 6.11 -12.66
N PRO A 36 -10.95 7.23 -12.07
CA PRO A 36 -10.76 7.50 -10.64
C PRO A 36 -11.30 6.42 -9.70
N GLY A 37 -12.39 5.73 -10.09
CA GLY A 37 -12.96 4.62 -9.32
C GLY A 37 -12.05 3.38 -9.32
N GLU A 38 -11.52 3.03 -10.49
CA GLU A 38 -10.58 1.94 -10.65
C GLU A 38 -9.25 2.23 -9.94
N ALA A 39 -8.72 3.46 -10.06
CA ALA A 39 -7.52 3.90 -9.34
C ALA A 39 -7.66 3.72 -7.81
N LYS A 40 -8.83 4.01 -7.26
CA LYS A 40 -9.15 3.81 -5.84
C LYS A 40 -9.21 2.33 -5.48
N ALA A 41 -9.87 1.51 -6.29
CA ALA A 41 -9.97 0.07 -6.08
C ALA A 41 -8.58 -0.60 -6.10
N ILE A 42 -7.75 -0.24 -7.08
CA ILE A 42 -6.35 -0.69 -7.16
C ILE A 42 -5.56 -0.25 -5.94
N GLY A 43 -5.71 1.02 -5.53
CA GLY A 43 -5.04 1.54 -4.33
C GLY A 43 -5.41 0.77 -3.06
N LEU A 44 -6.70 0.46 -2.88
CA LEU A 44 -7.18 -0.33 -1.75
C LEU A 44 -6.67 -1.78 -1.80
N LEU A 45 -6.70 -2.43 -2.97
CA LEU A 45 -6.18 -3.78 -3.14
C LEU A 45 -4.71 -3.87 -2.73
N HIS A 46 -3.86 -2.96 -3.22
CA HIS A 46 -2.45 -2.93 -2.84
C HIS A 46 -2.25 -2.64 -1.35
N ALA A 47 -3.10 -1.80 -0.75
CA ALA A 47 -3.06 -1.55 0.68
C ALA A 47 -3.38 -2.80 1.50
N LEU A 48 -4.38 -3.57 1.10
CA LEU A 48 -4.78 -4.82 1.77
C LEU A 48 -3.70 -5.91 1.66
N ILE A 49 -3.16 -6.11 0.45
CA ILE A 49 -2.06 -7.06 0.22
C ILE A 49 -0.86 -6.68 1.11
N TRP A 50 -0.50 -5.39 1.13
CA TRP A 50 0.65 -4.95 1.91
C TRP A 50 0.41 -5.01 3.43
N ALA A 51 -0.81 -4.70 3.89
CA ALA A 51 -1.18 -4.88 5.29
C ALA A 51 -1.07 -6.35 5.71
N GLN A 52 -1.51 -7.28 4.86
CA GLN A 52 -1.37 -8.72 5.09
C GLN A 52 0.12 -9.14 5.18
N GLU A 53 0.97 -8.67 4.28
CA GLU A 53 2.43 -8.90 4.32
C GLU A 53 3.06 -8.41 5.63
N LEU A 54 2.66 -7.23 6.11
CA LEU A 54 3.15 -6.68 7.38
C LEU A 54 2.68 -7.52 8.58
N VAL A 55 1.42 -7.97 8.60
CA VAL A 55 0.92 -8.86 9.65
C VAL A 55 1.71 -10.18 9.69
N TYR A 56 1.98 -10.78 8.53
CA TYR A 56 2.82 -11.97 8.45
C TYR A 56 4.23 -11.72 8.98
N LYS A 57 4.84 -10.60 8.61
CA LYS A 57 6.19 -10.22 9.07
C LYS A 57 6.25 -10.02 10.59
N ILE A 58 5.27 -9.33 11.17
CA ILE A 58 5.17 -9.11 12.62
C ILE A 58 4.97 -10.45 13.35
N SER A 59 4.06 -11.29 12.85
CA SER A 59 3.78 -12.61 13.42
C SER A 59 5.02 -13.52 13.41
N TYR A 60 5.74 -13.56 12.28
CA TYR A 60 6.98 -14.34 12.17
C TYR A 60 8.05 -13.84 13.14
N LEU A 61 8.28 -12.53 13.21
CA LEU A 61 9.25 -11.93 14.15
C LEU A 61 8.90 -12.26 15.61
N SER A 62 7.63 -12.24 15.98
CA SER A 62 7.20 -12.59 17.34
C SER A 62 7.43 -14.06 17.72
N LEU A 63 7.54 -14.95 16.73
CA LEU A 63 7.84 -16.38 16.95
C LEU A 63 9.34 -16.65 17.03
N THR A 64 10.18 -15.87 16.35
CA THR A 64 11.64 -16.07 16.35
C THR A 64 12.34 -15.46 17.58
N VAL A 65 11.69 -14.55 18.31
CA VAL A 65 12.26 -13.87 19.50
C VAL A 65 11.88 -14.58 20.81
N ARG A 66 11.39 -15.83 20.75
CA ARG A 66 11.14 -16.69 21.92
C ARG A 66 12.08 -17.88 21.92
#